data_AF-A0AAC9NU15-F1
#
_entry.id   AF-A0AAC9NU15-F1
#
_cell.length_a   1.000
_cell.length_b   1.000
_cell.length_c   1.000
_cell.angle_alpha   90.00
_cell.angle_beta   90.00
_cell.angle_gamma   90.00
#
_symmetry.space_group_name_H-M   'P 1'
#
loop_
_entity.id
_entity.type
_entity.pdbx_description
1 polymer ?
#
loop_
_entity_poly.entity_id
_entity_poly.type
_entity_poly.pdbx_seq_one_letter_code
_entity_poly.pdbx_strand_id
1 'polypeptide(L)'
;MYSELDFYHASTSGIFHKPDHPFYCTPNNNYKLLYERPNLHRCNLNISAPYHTENLSLIESLSQFPEKLELLKNMGFDCVVYSKPGNPLRGASGWGNDASQYLVLDPSIVFNWRAIPTPSKLPAQTVEDKKVFGRFHHNASSYFSEFSAQGEIGVHFGTAKAARARESALKNAIDVRAEFFGPSSLDIERLNSHQKEPSSEAEMLYFLLLKKLSYPRQGLKETVFNMPLDDIKETFAEFKSKPDSSTFQESIERAKLGEHYKVLVDGKSRFETTSKELAEVYVQAYRSCFHKTADILMNNPLELDDLGLWSSQDILKAINPDNETIKAYWEKPEDKRMAFVTHIIKGMGYDGITYKNKVEDEGSVSCIVFDKVQVHQYHERLPEFPSIDCDHAHCDNSMKLKR
;
A
#
# COMPACT_ATOMS: atom_id res chain seq x y z
N MET A 1 -19.65 3.50 -1.13
CA MET A 1 -19.79 4.66 -0.21
C MET A 1 -19.21 5.92 -0.85
N TYR A 2 -17.94 5.95 -1.25
CA TYR A 2 -17.32 7.17 -1.78
C TYR A 2 -17.69 7.53 -3.22
N SER A 3 -17.94 6.53 -4.07
CA SER A 3 -18.22 6.71 -5.51
C SER A 3 -19.48 7.52 -5.83
N GLU A 4 -20.40 7.65 -4.87
CA GLU A 4 -21.69 8.35 -5.01
C GLU A 4 -21.63 9.78 -4.49
N LEU A 5 -20.52 10.18 -3.85
CA LEU A 5 -20.35 11.51 -3.28
C LEU A 5 -19.61 12.42 -4.24
N ASP A 6 -20.05 13.68 -4.28
CA ASP A 6 -19.28 14.75 -4.89
C ASP A 6 -18.17 15.19 -3.93
N PHE A 7 -16.94 15.14 -4.41
CA PHE A 7 -15.76 15.70 -3.75
C PHE A 7 -15.38 17.00 -4.42
N TYR A 8 -14.91 17.94 -3.62
CA TYR A 8 -14.53 19.28 -4.06
C TYR A 8 -13.06 19.53 -3.77
N HIS A 9 -12.33 19.99 -4.79
CA HIS A 9 -10.96 20.47 -4.70
C HIS A 9 -10.93 21.95 -5.07
N ALA A 10 -10.28 22.77 -4.25
CA ALA A 10 -10.20 24.21 -4.45
C ALA A 10 -8.74 24.67 -4.45
N SER A 11 -8.32 25.40 -5.49
CA SER A 11 -6.93 25.80 -5.71
C SER A 11 -6.79 27.27 -6.12
N THR A 12 -5.60 27.82 -5.90
CA THR A 12 -5.22 29.14 -6.42
C THR A 12 -4.72 29.10 -7.86
N SER A 13 -4.19 27.96 -8.29
CA SER A 13 -3.74 27.72 -9.66
C SER A 13 -4.89 27.25 -10.54
N GLY A 14 -4.91 27.71 -11.80
CA GLY A 14 -5.88 27.26 -12.81
C GLY A 14 -5.60 25.82 -13.24
N ILE A 15 -6.03 24.86 -12.44
CA ILE A 15 -5.83 23.42 -12.69
C ILE A 15 -7.00 22.91 -13.55
N PHE A 16 -6.92 23.07 -14.87
CA PHE A 16 -8.03 22.69 -15.76
C PHE A 16 -8.10 21.19 -16.08
N HIS A 17 -7.04 20.44 -15.78
CA HIS A 17 -6.96 19.00 -15.96
C HIS A 17 -6.94 18.27 -14.62
N LYS A 18 -7.25 16.97 -14.63
CA LYS A 18 -7.13 16.12 -13.44
C LYS A 18 -5.67 16.15 -12.94
N PRO A 19 -5.39 16.40 -11.66
CA PRO A 19 -4.03 16.36 -11.12
C PRO A 19 -3.35 15.01 -11.40
N ASP A 20 -2.04 15.06 -11.63
CA ASP A 20 -1.14 13.91 -11.74
C ASP A 20 -0.33 13.67 -10.46
N HIS A 21 -0.40 14.59 -9.51
CA HIS A 21 0.21 14.53 -8.19
C HIS A 21 -0.84 14.44 -7.07
N PRO A 22 -0.44 14.12 -5.83
CA PRO A 22 -1.36 14.12 -4.69
C PRO A 22 -2.06 15.46 -4.49
N PHE A 23 -3.32 15.44 -4.06
CA PHE A 23 -4.10 16.65 -3.82
C PHE A 23 -5.20 16.43 -2.78
N TYR A 24 -5.57 17.51 -2.08
CA TYR A 24 -6.66 17.48 -1.11
C TYR A 24 -8.02 17.70 -1.76
N CYS A 25 -9.02 16.98 -1.28
CA CYS A 25 -10.41 17.25 -1.58
C CYS A 25 -11.29 16.96 -0.36
N THR A 26 -12.55 17.38 -0.43
CA THR A 26 -13.52 17.11 0.63
C THR A 26 -14.92 17.01 0.07
N PRO A 27 -15.77 16.09 0.57
CA PRO A 27 -17.19 16.08 0.26
C PRO A 27 -17.98 17.03 1.19
N ASN A 28 -17.34 17.59 2.21
CA ASN A 28 -17.97 18.56 3.11
C ASN A 28 -18.10 19.93 2.42
N ASN A 29 -19.32 20.23 2.02
CA ASN A 29 -19.66 21.46 1.32
C ASN A 29 -19.63 22.73 2.20
N ASN A 30 -19.46 22.60 3.52
CA ASN A 30 -19.28 23.74 4.44
C ASN A 30 -17.81 24.07 4.68
N TYR A 31 -16.88 23.35 4.03
CA TYR A 31 -15.45 23.61 4.21
C TYR A 31 -15.07 24.96 3.61
N LYS A 32 -14.60 25.87 4.48
CA LYS A 32 -14.37 27.29 4.15
C LYS A 32 -13.49 27.50 2.91
N LEU A 33 -12.46 26.68 2.75
CA LEU A 33 -11.50 26.79 1.63
C LEU A 33 -12.15 26.61 0.25
N LEU A 34 -13.31 25.95 0.15
CA LEU A 34 -14.04 25.80 -1.11
C LEU A 34 -14.56 27.14 -1.66
N TYR A 35 -14.75 28.13 -0.78
CA TYR A 35 -15.33 29.43 -1.12
C TYR A 35 -14.28 30.54 -1.23
N GLU A 36 -13.09 30.34 -0.65
CA GLU A 36 -12.01 31.34 -0.64
C GLU A 36 -11.06 31.23 -1.84
N ARG A 37 -11.16 30.15 -2.62
CA ARG A 37 -10.23 29.85 -3.72
C ARG A 37 -10.92 30.05 -5.09
N PRO A 38 -10.21 30.63 -6.07
CA PRO A 38 -10.80 31.01 -7.36
C PRO A 38 -11.08 29.82 -8.29
N ASN A 39 -10.41 28.69 -8.12
CA ASN A 39 -10.57 27.53 -8.99
C ASN A 39 -11.15 26.37 -8.21
N LEU A 40 -12.43 26.08 -8.44
CA LEU A 40 -13.15 24.99 -7.79
C LEU A 40 -13.41 23.85 -8.77
N HIS A 41 -13.12 22.63 -8.33
CA HIS A 41 -13.30 21.41 -9.10
C HIS A 41 -14.18 20.44 -8.34
N ARG A 42 -15.06 19.77 -9.07
CA ARG A 42 -15.85 18.65 -8.58
C ARG A 42 -15.32 17.35 -9.18
N CYS A 43 -15.29 16.30 -8.38
CA CYS A 43 -14.96 14.95 -8.82
C CYS A 43 -15.69 13.89 -7.97
N ASN A 44 -15.56 12.63 -8.37
CA ASN A 44 -15.93 11.48 -7.55
C ASN A 44 -14.69 10.62 -7.35
N LEU A 45 -14.66 9.83 -6.27
CA LEU A 45 -13.51 9.00 -5.91
C LEU A 45 -13.89 7.53 -5.80
N ASN A 46 -13.07 6.67 -6.40
CA ASN A 46 -13.15 5.22 -6.28
C ASN A 46 -12.09 4.70 -5.29
N ILE A 47 -12.21 5.11 -4.04
CA ILE A 47 -11.28 4.73 -2.96
C ILE A 47 -11.41 3.22 -2.68
N SER A 48 -10.30 2.51 -2.76
CA SER A 48 -10.18 1.06 -2.56
C SER A 48 -9.29 0.69 -1.38
N ALA A 49 -8.20 1.41 -1.16
CA ALA A 49 -7.24 1.17 -0.08
C ALA A 49 -7.01 2.45 0.76
N PRO A 50 -8.00 2.88 1.56
CA PRO A 50 -7.87 4.07 2.39
C PRO A 50 -6.95 3.84 3.58
N TYR A 51 -6.10 4.82 3.87
CA TYR A 51 -5.45 5.00 5.17
C TYR A 51 -6.32 5.92 6.02
N HIS A 52 -7.12 5.38 6.97
CA HIS A 52 -7.89 6.25 7.87
C HIS A 52 -7.04 6.75 9.03
N THR A 53 -7.22 8.03 9.36
CA THR A 53 -6.59 8.64 10.54
C THR A 53 -7.57 9.53 11.28
N GLU A 54 -7.48 9.51 12.61
CA GLU A 54 -8.17 10.46 13.49
C GLU A 54 -7.29 11.68 13.83
N ASN A 55 -6.06 11.72 13.32
CA ASN A 55 -5.10 12.77 13.60
C ASN A 55 -5.16 13.86 12.51
N LEU A 56 -5.81 14.98 12.84
CA LEU A 56 -5.93 16.13 11.95
C LEU A 56 -4.55 16.68 11.55
N SER A 57 -3.63 16.81 12.51
CA SER A 57 -2.27 17.30 12.26
C SER A 57 -1.49 16.38 11.32
N LEU A 58 -1.75 15.08 11.34
CA LEU A 58 -1.14 14.14 10.38
C LEU A 58 -1.60 14.49 8.96
N ILE A 59 -2.90 14.46 8.69
CA ILE A 59 -3.40 14.66 7.33
C ILE A 59 -3.04 16.05 6.78
N GLU A 60 -3.05 17.09 7.61
CA GLU A 60 -2.72 18.48 7.21
C GLU A 60 -1.22 18.71 6.98
N SER A 61 -0.36 17.86 7.55
CA SER A 61 1.09 17.98 7.38
C SER A 61 1.66 17.15 6.23
N LEU A 62 0.94 16.14 5.74
CA LEU A 62 1.45 15.19 4.74
C LEU A 62 1.98 15.84 3.46
N SER A 63 1.39 16.93 2.99
CA SER A 63 1.89 17.64 1.80
C SER A 63 3.25 18.33 2.01
N GLN A 64 3.71 18.45 3.25
CA GLN A 64 5.01 19.06 3.61
C GLN A 64 6.12 18.02 3.77
N PHE A 65 5.78 16.73 3.76
CA PHE A 65 6.69 15.61 4.01
C PHE A 65 6.57 14.59 2.87
N PRO A 66 7.21 14.85 1.70
CA PRO A 66 7.16 13.97 0.53
C PRO A 66 7.50 12.50 0.84
N GLU A 67 8.43 12.27 1.75
CA GLU A 67 8.88 10.95 2.19
C GLU A 67 7.76 10.15 2.90
N LYS A 68 6.86 10.84 3.62
CA LYS A 68 5.68 10.19 4.23
C LYS A 68 4.62 9.84 3.19
N LEU A 69 4.45 10.69 2.16
CA LEU A 69 3.57 10.39 1.03
C LEU A 69 4.08 9.19 0.26
N GLU A 70 5.38 9.13 0.01
CA GLU A 70 6.02 8.03 -0.69
C GLU A 70 5.88 6.72 0.10
N LEU A 71 6.07 6.74 1.42
CA LEU A 71 5.82 5.59 2.27
C LEU A 71 4.39 5.07 2.13
N LEU A 72 3.38 5.94 2.26
CA LEU A 72 1.97 5.55 2.15
C LEU A 72 1.64 4.97 0.75
N LYS A 73 2.21 5.55 -0.32
CA LYS A 73 2.07 5.04 -1.69
C LYS A 73 2.75 3.68 -1.87
N ASN A 74 3.95 3.49 -1.33
CA ASN A 74 4.67 2.21 -1.39
C ASN A 74 3.90 1.13 -0.63
N MET A 75 3.24 1.50 0.46
CA MET A 75 2.29 0.68 1.20
C MET A 75 0.95 0.50 0.45
N GLY A 76 0.83 0.89 -0.81
CA GLY A 76 -0.34 0.62 -1.63
C GLY A 76 -1.64 1.28 -1.14
N PHE A 77 -1.56 2.37 -0.36
CA PHE A 77 -2.73 3.19 -0.04
C PHE A 77 -3.00 4.17 -1.18
N ASP A 78 -4.27 4.35 -1.53
CA ASP A 78 -4.70 5.24 -2.62
C ASP A 78 -5.19 6.61 -2.13
N CYS A 79 -5.56 6.69 -0.85
CA CYS A 79 -6.07 7.91 -0.23
C CYS A 79 -5.81 7.91 1.28
N VAL A 80 -5.51 9.08 1.85
CA VAL A 80 -5.55 9.30 3.31
C VAL A 80 -6.86 9.97 3.66
N VAL A 81 -7.59 9.36 4.59
CA VAL A 81 -8.96 9.74 4.92
C VAL A 81 -9.05 10.19 6.38
N TYR A 82 -9.41 11.45 6.57
CA TYR A 82 -9.81 12.00 7.86
C TYR A 82 -11.33 12.19 7.87
N SER A 83 -12.05 11.25 8.47
CA SER A 83 -13.51 11.31 8.58
C SER A 83 -14.05 10.46 9.70
N LYS A 84 -15.21 10.81 10.25
CA LYS A 84 -15.94 9.98 11.22
C LYS A 84 -16.27 8.61 10.60
N PRO A 85 -16.08 7.49 11.33
CA PRO A 85 -16.57 6.18 10.89
C PRO A 85 -18.06 6.23 10.53
N GLY A 86 -18.41 5.72 9.36
CA GLY A 86 -19.79 5.69 8.88
C GLY A 86 -20.37 7.03 8.40
N ASN A 87 -19.65 8.15 8.51
CA ASN A 87 -20.06 9.43 7.92
C ASN A 87 -18.88 10.14 7.22
N PRO A 88 -18.77 10.02 5.88
CA PRO A 88 -17.69 10.63 5.11
C PRO A 88 -17.74 12.16 5.03
N LEU A 89 -18.84 12.83 5.42
CA LEU A 89 -18.99 14.29 5.39
C LEU A 89 -18.45 15.00 6.64
N ARG A 90 -18.20 14.26 7.73
CA ARG A 90 -17.75 14.82 9.01
C ARG A 90 -16.29 14.45 9.26
N GLY A 91 -15.52 15.36 9.85
CA GLY A 91 -14.18 15.07 10.34
C GLY A 91 -14.20 13.99 11.43
N ALA A 92 -13.03 13.45 11.76
CA ALA A 92 -12.92 12.27 12.62
C ALA A 92 -13.54 12.46 14.01
N SER A 93 -13.54 13.69 14.56
CA SER A 93 -14.18 13.94 15.85
C SER A 93 -15.71 13.86 15.77
N GLY A 94 -16.29 14.18 14.61
CA GLY A 94 -17.73 14.22 14.38
C GLY A 94 -18.46 15.42 15.02
N TRP A 95 -17.74 16.34 15.67
CA TRP A 95 -18.31 17.48 16.42
C TRP A 95 -18.17 18.81 15.68
N GLY A 96 -19.18 19.68 15.84
CA GLY A 96 -19.12 21.08 15.43
C GLY A 96 -18.81 21.28 13.94
N ASN A 97 -17.77 22.09 13.66
CA ASN A 97 -17.31 22.45 12.33
C ASN A 97 -16.15 21.56 11.83
N ASP A 98 -15.91 20.43 12.47
CA ASP A 98 -14.87 19.49 12.06
C ASP A 98 -15.22 18.87 10.69
N ALA A 99 -14.45 19.28 9.67
CA ALA A 99 -14.69 18.91 8.29
C ALA A 99 -13.83 17.71 7.90
N SER A 100 -14.42 16.80 7.13
CA SER A 100 -13.65 15.68 6.60
C SER A 100 -12.64 16.16 5.56
N GLN A 101 -11.49 15.49 5.53
CA GLN A 101 -10.39 15.81 4.61
C GLN A 101 -9.91 14.51 3.94
N TYR A 102 -9.65 14.59 2.64
CA TYR A 102 -9.20 13.46 1.84
C TYR A 102 -7.98 13.89 1.04
N LEU A 103 -6.85 13.25 1.28
CA LEU A 103 -5.66 13.42 0.47
C LEU A 103 -5.59 12.27 -0.52
N VAL A 104 -5.86 12.55 -1.80
CA VAL A 104 -5.74 11.57 -2.87
C VAL A 104 -4.26 11.32 -3.12
N LEU A 105 -3.79 10.09 -2.94
CA LEU A 105 -2.41 9.68 -3.18
C LEU A 105 -2.21 9.17 -4.60
N ASP A 106 -3.16 8.37 -5.09
CA ASP A 106 -3.22 7.87 -6.46
C ASP A 106 -4.32 8.60 -7.26
N PRO A 107 -3.96 9.52 -8.17
CA PRO A 107 -4.95 10.20 -9.00
C PRO A 107 -5.74 9.30 -9.94
N SER A 108 -5.39 8.01 -10.11
CA SER A 108 -6.16 7.05 -10.92
C SER A 108 -7.56 6.78 -10.36
N ILE A 109 -7.76 6.98 -9.04
CA ILE A 109 -9.06 6.76 -8.39
C ILE A 109 -10.08 7.87 -8.68
N VAL A 110 -9.65 8.96 -9.30
CA VAL A 110 -10.45 10.16 -9.52
C VAL A 110 -11.16 10.07 -10.86
N PHE A 111 -12.48 10.25 -10.84
CA PHE A 111 -13.30 10.29 -12.05
C PHE A 111 -14.25 11.50 -12.04
N ASN A 112 -14.84 11.81 -13.19
CA ASN A 112 -15.75 12.95 -13.38
C ASN A 112 -15.15 14.32 -12.97
N TRP A 113 -13.85 14.53 -13.15
CA TRP A 113 -13.19 15.80 -12.87
C TRP A 113 -13.75 16.93 -13.73
N ARG A 114 -14.32 17.97 -13.09
CA ARG A 114 -14.92 19.11 -13.77
C ARG A 114 -14.67 20.40 -13.00
N ALA A 115 -14.19 21.43 -13.71
CA ALA A 115 -14.19 22.78 -13.18
C ALA A 115 -15.63 23.28 -13.02
N ILE A 116 -15.92 23.92 -11.90
CA ILE A 116 -17.22 24.55 -11.63
C ILE A 116 -17.00 26.00 -11.20
N PRO A 117 -17.93 26.92 -11.49
CA PRO A 117 -17.87 28.27 -10.94
C PRO A 117 -17.90 28.20 -9.43
N THR A 118 -17.05 28.97 -8.73
CA THR A 118 -17.11 29.08 -7.26
C THR A 118 -18.46 29.65 -6.85
N PRO A 119 -19.39 28.85 -6.28
CA PRO A 119 -20.73 29.32 -5.99
C PRO A 119 -20.76 29.99 -4.62
N SER A 120 -21.78 30.81 -4.35
CA SER A 120 -22.03 31.35 -3.00
C SER A 120 -22.40 30.26 -1.99
N LYS A 121 -22.89 29.10 -2.47
CA LYS A 121 -23.19 27.91 -1.68
C LYS A 121 -23.15 26.66 -2.56
N LEU A 122 -22.50 25.60 -2.08
CA LEU A 122 -22.54 24.29 -2.71
C LEU A 122 -23.78 23.48 -2.27
N PRO A 123 -24.35 22.61 -3.13
CA PRO A 123 -25.47 21.76 -2.77
C PRO A 123 -25.19 20.94 -1.51
N ALA A 124 -26.19 20.82 -0.62
CA ALA A 124 -26.10 19.97 0.55
C ALA A 124 -26.03 18.51 0.13
N GLN A 125 -25.03 17.80 0.64
CA GLN A 125 -24.95 16.34 0.52
C GLN A 125 -25.47 15.72 1.82
N THR A 126 -26.24 14.65 1.70
CA THR A 126 -26.74 13.87 2.83
C THR A 126 -26.28 12.44 2.68
N VAL A 127 -25.73 11.89 3.75
CA VAL A 127 -25.45 10.46 3.88
C VAL A 127 -26.09 9.99 5.16
N GLU A 128 -26.65 8.79 5.12
CA GLU A 128 -27.11 8.10 6.31
C GLU A 128 -25.89 7.76 7.18
N ASP A 129 -25.90 8.21 8.44
CA ASP A 129 -24.88 7.85 9.42
C ASP A 129 -24.94 6.34 9.64
N LYS A 130 -23.91 5.62 9.18
CA LYS A 130 -23.79 4.20 9.52
C LYS A 130 -23.35 4.06 10.97
N LYS A 131 -24.04 3.19 11.71
CA LYS A 131 -23.69 2.90 13.10
C LYS A 131 -22.45 2.01 13.14
N VAL A 132 -21.53 2.31 14.06
CA VAL A 132 -20.44 1.39 14.39
C VAL A 132 -21.03 0.23 15.18
N PHE A 133 -20.94 -0.97 14.62
CA PHE A 133 -21.32 -2.22 15.28
C PHE A 133 -20.38 -2.51 16.46
N GLY A 134 -19.08 -2.33 16.24
CA GLY A 134 -18.07 -2.42 17.28
C GLY A 134 -16.66 -2.28 16.71
N ARG A 135 -15.68 -2.22 17.61
CA ARG A 135 -14.26 -2.20 17.28
C ARG A 135 -13.68 -3.61 17.40
N PHE A 136 -13.06 -4.08 16.33
CA PHE A 136 -12.53 -5.44 16.24
C PHE A 136 -11.10 -5.46 15.70
N HIS A 137 -10.48 -6.62 15.80
CA HIS A 137 -9.10 -6.87 15.39
C HIS A 137 -9.04 -7.95 14.31
N HIS A 138 -8.09 -7.79 13.41
CA HIS A 138 -7.73 -8.73 12.37
C HIS A 138 -6.22 -8.93 12.36
N ASN A 139 -5.77 -10.16 12.17
CA ASN A 139 -4.37 -10.50 11.97
C ASN A 139 -4.22 -11.17 10.61
N ALA A 140 -3.30 -10.65 9.81
CA ALA A 140 -3.00 -11.13 8.48
C ALA A 140 -1.74 -12.01 8.48
N SER A 141 -1.73 -13.07 7.67
CA SER A 141 -0.53 -13.89 7.42
C SER A 141 0.40 -13.30 6.37
N SER A 142 -0.11 -12.36 5.57
CA SER A 142 0.59 -11.69 4.49
C SER A 142 0.16 -10.25 4.42
N TYR A 143 1.01 -9.40 3.88
CA TYR A 143 0.75 -7.99 3.74
C TYR A 143 -0.33 -7.69 2.68
N PHE A 144 -1.27 -6.81 3.05
CA PHE A 144 -2.22 -6.20 2.13
C PHE A 144 -2.65 -4.80 2.62
N SER A 145 -2.98 -3.93 1.68
CA SER A 145 -3.53 -2.59 1.92
C SER A 145 -5.06 -2.52 1.79
N GLU A 146 -5.68 -3.49 1.11
CA GLU A 146 -7.12 -3.57 0.89
C GLU A 146 -7.72 -4.88 1.42
N PHE A 147 -8.84 -4.77 2.14
CA PHE A 147 -9.67 -5.91 2.50
C PHE A 147 -10.45 -6.41 1.28
N SER A 148 -9.94 -7.47 0.65
CA SER A 148 -10.61 -8.19 -0.43
C SER A 148 -10.93 -9.61 0.03
N ALA A 149 -12.21 -10.00 0.01
CA ALA A 149 -12.67 -11.34 0.41
C ALA A 149 -12.82 -12.30 -0.78
N GLN A 150 -11.94 -12.22 -1.79
CA GLN A 150 -12.05 -13.07 -2.98
C GLN A 150 -11.93 -14.55 -2.61
N GLY A 151 -12.98 -15.32 -2.87
CA GLY A 151 -13.03 -16.77 -2.61
C GLY A 151 -13.46 -17.16 -1.20
N GLU A 152 -13.63 -16.19 -0.29
CA GLU A 152 -14.11 -16.39 1.07
C GLU A 152 -15.51 -15.79 1.27
N ILE A 153 -16.19 -16.13 2.37
CA ILE A 153 -17.50 -15.57 2.71
C ILE A 153 -17.42 -14.05 2.97
N GLY A 154 -16.29 -13.61 3.51
CA GLY A 154 -16.03 -12.25 3.94
C GLY A 154 -14.76 -12.18 4.77
N VAL A 155 -14.43 -11.01 5.31
CA VAL A 155 -13.25 -10.83 6.16
C VAL A 155 -13.62 -11.09 7.61
N HIS A 156 -12.85 -11.95 8.27
CA HIS A 156 -13.04 -12.31 9.67
C HIS A 156 -12.37 -11.32 10.62
N PHE A 157 -13.13 -10.89 11.61
CA PHE A 157 -12.73 -10.00 12.69
C PHE A 157 -13.11 -10.61 14.04
N GLY A 158 -12.29 -10.35 15.06
CA GLY A 158 -12.52 -10.86 16.41
C GLY A 158 -11.96 -9.93 17.47
N THR A 159 -11.83 -10.44 18.70
CA THR A 159 -11.14 -9.71 19.77
C THR A 159 -9.63 -9.64 19.50
N ALA A 160 -8.94 -8.73 20.19
CA ALA A 160 -7.47 -8.68 20.14
C ALA A 160 -6.83 -10.03 20.55
N LYS A 161 -7.45 -10.74 21.49
CA LYS A 161 -7.00 -12.07 21.93
C LYS A 161 -7.18 -13.11 20.83
N ALA A 162 -8.35 -13.16 20.18
CA ALA A 162 -8.61 -14.05 19.05
C ALA A 162 -7.61 -13.81 17.89
N ALA A 163 -7.36 -12.54 17.54
CA ALA A 163 -6.40 -12.20 16.49
C ALA A 163 -4.98 -12.71 16.81
N ARG A 164 -4.48 -12.50 18.03
CA ARG A 164 -3.15 -12.97 18.47
C ARG A 164 -3.05 -14.49 18.52
N ALA A 165 -4.13 -15.17 18.92
CA ALA A 165 -4.18 -16.62 18.93
C ALA A 165 -4.09 -17.19 17.50
N ARG A 166 -4.76 -16.57 16.51
CA ARG A 166 -4.62 -16.93 15.09
C ARG A 166 -3.18 -16.78 14.59
N GLU A 167 -2.55 -15.65 14.88
CA GLU A 167 -1.15 -15.41 14.53
C GLU A 167 -0.21 -16.47 15.12
N SER A 168 -0.42 -16.82 16.39
CA SER A 168 0.36 -17.87 17.07
C SER A 168 0.15 -19.25 16.44
N ALA A 169 -1.10 -19.59 16.09
CA ALA A 169 -1.46 -20.87 15.48
C ALA A 169 -0.90 -21.05 14.07
N LEU A 170 -0.84 -19.96 13.30
CA LEU A 170 -0.33 -19.97 11.92
C LEU A 170 1.18 -20.17 11.84
N LYS A 171 1.93 -20.01 12.96
CA LYS A 171 3.42 -20.02 12.97
C LYS A 171 4.06 -19.13 11.91
N ASN A 172 3.30 -18.18 11.36
CA ASN A 172 3.74 -17.29 10.32
C ASN A 172 4.49 -16.15 10.99
N ALA A 173 5.82 -16.24 11.00
CA ALA A 173 6.62 -15.08 11.33
C ALA A 173 6.32 -14.01 10.27
N ILE A 174 5.88 -12.83 10.72
CA ILE A 174 5.70 -11.66 9.86
C ILE A 174 6.99 -11.44 9.07
N ASP A 175 6.94 -11.67 7.76
CA ASP A 175 8.13 -11.56 6.91
C ASP A 175 8.31 -10.12 6.43
N VAL A 176 8.83 -9.29 7.34
CA VAL A 176 9.21 -7.90 7.04
C VAL A 176 10.61 -7.65 7.58
N ARG A 177 11.54 -7.36 6.67
CA ARG A 177 12.96 -7.15 6.99
C ARG A 177 13.63 -6.19 6.01
N ALA A 178 14.66 -5.52 6.48
CA ALA A 178 15.61 -4.81 5.64
C ALA A 178 16.82 -5.71 5.42
N GLU A 179 17.17 -5.96 4.16
CA GLU A 179 18.38 -6.69 3.78
C GLU A 179 19.41 -5.71 3.23
N PHE A 180 20.65 -5.85 3.71
CA PHE A 180 21.79 -5.06 3.24
C PHE A 180 22.38 -5.70 1.97
N PHE A 181 22.66 -4.87 0.98
CA PHE A 181 23.32 -5.22 -0.26
C PHE A 181 24.50 -4.29 -0.48
N GLY A 182 25.65 -4.86 -0.79
CA GLY A 182 26.85 -4.12 -1.16
C GLY A 182 27.39 -4.61 -2.51
N PRO A 183 28.13 -3.76 -3.23
CA PRO A 183 28.79 -4.18 -4.45
C PRO A 183 29.88 -5.22 -4.12
N SER A 184 30.00 -6.23 -4.97
CA SER A 184 31.12 -7.15 -4.89
C SER A 184 32.44 -6.46 -5.28
N SER A 185 33.58 -7.08 -4.95
CA SER A 185 34.88 -6.60 -5.43
C SER A 185 34.93 -6.49 -6.95
N LEU A 186 34.28 -7.43 -7.66
CA LEU A 186 34.18 -7.42 -9.11
C LEU A 186 33.36 -6.22 -9.63
N ASP A 187 32.26 -5.87 -8.98
CA ASP A 187 31.45 -4.70 -9.36
C ASP A 187 32.30 -3.42 -9.26
N ILE A 188 33.05 -3.27 -8.16
CA ILE A 188 33.95 -2.13 -7.93
C ILE A 188 35.07 -2.08 -8.98
N GLU A 189 35.70 -3.21 -9.27
CA GLU A 189 36.78 -3.30 -10.27
C GLU A 189 36.28 -2.96 -11.68
N ARG A 190 35.08 -3.44 -12.04
CA ARG A 190 34.45 -3.08 -13.32
C ARG A 190 34.17 -1.59 -13.39
N LEU A 191 33.63 -0.97 -12.33
CA LEU A 191 33.39 0.48 -12.32
C LEU A 191 34.68 1.27 -12.49
N ASN A 192 35.72 0.91 -11.74
CA ASN A 192 37.03 1.55 -11.84
C ASN A 192 37.61 1.41 -13.26
N SER A 193 37.53 0.22 -13.86
CA SER A 193 37.98 -0.02 -15.24
C SER A 193 37.20 0.76 -16.30
N HIS A 194 35.95 1.12 -16.00
CA HIS A 194 35.10 1.89 -16.89
C HIS A 194 35.37 3.40 -16.81
N GLN A 195 35.84 3.89 -15.66
CA GLN A 195 36.11 5.31 -15.40
C GLN A 195 37.58 5.71 -15.64
N LYS A 196 38.50 4.75 -15.60
CA LYS A 196 39.94 4.98 -15.70
C LYS A 196 40.45 4.60 -17.09
N GLU A 197 41.32 5.44 -17.66
CA GLU A 197 42.12 5.07 -18.82
C GLU A 197 43.28 4.13 -18.41
N PRO A 198 43.48 2.99 -19.09
CA PRO A 198 44.53 2.04 -18.74
C PRO A 198 45.93 2.65 -19.01
N SER A 199 46.87 2.44 -18.09
CA SER A 199 48.24 2.99 -18.18
C SER A 199 49.28 2.01 -18.74
N SER A 200 48.90 0.76 -19.04
CA SER A 200 49.79 -0.27 -19.60
C SER A 200 49.02 -1.28 -20.46
N GLU A 201 49.72 -2.02 -21.32
CA GLU A 201 49.12 -3.08 -22.15
C GLU A 201 48.47 -4.20 -21.29
N ALA A 202 49.06 -4.51 -20.14
CA ALA A 202 48.48 -5.44 -19.17
C ALA A 202 47.16 -4.89 -18.56
N GLU A 203 47.13 -3.61 -18.19
CA GLU A 203 45.91 -2.98 -17.68
C GLU A 203 44.82 -2.86 -18.76
N MET A 204 45.21 -2.59 -20.02
CA MET A 204 44.29 -2.61 -21.17
C MET A 204 43.62 -3.97 -21.33
N LEU A 205 44.41 -5.06 -21.28
CA LEU A 205 43.87 -6.41 -21.37
C LEU A 205 42.98 -6.72 -20.16
N TYR A 206 43.40 -6.35 -18.95
CA TYR A 206 42.63 -6.56 -17.75
C TYR A 206 41.24 -5.89 -17.83
N PHE A 207 41.18 -4.62 -18.22
CA PHE A 207 39.93 -3.88 -18.37
C PHE A 207 39.04 -4.47 -19.46
N LEU A 208 39.63 -4.90 -20.58
CA LEU A 208 38.90 -5.61 -21.63
C LEU A 208 38.29 -6.91 -21.07
N LEU A 209 39.05 -7.72 -20.35
CA LEU A 209 38.56 -9.00 -19.82
C LEU A 209 37.47 -8.82 -18.76
N LEU A 210 37.57 -7.81 -17.87
CA LEU A 210 36.50 -7.46 -16.92
C LEU A 210 35.18 -7.14 -17.63
N LYS A 211 35.26 -6.53 -18.82
CA LYS A 211 34.12 -6.18 -19.67
C LYS A 211 33.56 -7.39 -20.44
N LYS A 212 34.42 -8.29 -20.91
CA LYS A 212 34.03 -9.43 -21.77
C LYS A 212 33.63 -10.69 -21.00
N LEU A 213 34.20 -10.95 -19.83
CA LEU A 213 33.95 -12.18 -19.07
C LEU A 213 32.76 -12.01 -18.12
N SER A 214 31.84 -12.98 -18.13
CA SER A 214 30.70 -12.98 -17.19
C SER A 214 31.11 -13.30 -15.76
N TYR A 215 32.04 -14.23 -15.59
CA TYR A 215 32.58 -14.67 -14.31
C TYR A 215 34.12 -14.68 -14.36
N PRO A 216 34.77 -13.51 -14.28
CA PRO A 216 36.22 -13.42 -14.14
C PRO A 216 36.69 -14.29 -12.98
N ARG A 217 37.75 -15.08 -13.19
CA ARG A 217 38.33 -15.89 -12.12
C ARG A 217 38.96 -14.99 -11.05
N GLN A 218 38.91 -15.44 -9.79
CA GLN A 218 39.68 -14.80 -8.73
C GLN A 218 41.17 -14.83 -9.09
N GLY A 219 41.86 -13.70 -8.91
CA GLY A 219 43.27 -13.56 -9.30
C GLY A 219 43.51 -13.20 -10.78
N LEU A 220 42.46 -12.78 -11.52
CA LEU A 220 42.59 -12.41 -12.93
C LEU A 220 43.63 -11.29 -13.13
N LYS A 221 43.65 -10.30 -12.23
CA LYS A 221 44.58 -9.17 -12.32
C LYS A 221 46.03 -9.64 -12.23
N GLU A 222 46.36 -10.44 -11.23
CA GLU A 222 47.70 -11.00 -11.04
C GLU A 222 48.09 -11.89 -12.21
N THR A 223 47.13 -12.67 -12.74
CA THR A 223 47.37 -13.50 -13.92
C THR A 223 47.78 -12.64 -15.11
N VAL A 224 46.99 -11.61 -15.44
CA VAL A 224 47.24 -10.72 -16.58
C VAL A 224 48.54 -9.94 -16.42
N PHE A 225 48.84 -9.45 -15.22
CA PHE A 225 50.05 -8.65 -14.98
C PHE A 225 51.35 -9.48 -14.97
N ASN A 226 51.26 -10.80 -14.86
CA ASN A 226 52.40 -11.71 -14.97
C ASN A 226 52.53 -12.34 -16.38
N MET A 227 51.65 -12.01 -17.32
CA MET A 227 51.73 -12.53 -18.69
C MET A 227 52.88 -11.89 -19.48
N PRO A 228 53.58 -12.67 -20.33
CA PRO A 228 54.46 -12.13 -21.36
C PRO A 228 53.72 -11.18 -22.31
N LEU A 229 54.45 -10.21 -22.87
CA LEU A 229 53.85 -9.18 -23.73
C LEU A 229 53.18 -9.76 -24.99
N ASP A 230 53.74 -10.81 -25.57
CA ASP A 230 53.18 -11.46 -26.76
C ASP A 230 51.84 -12.13 -26.44
N ASP A 231 51.74 -12.83 -25.31
CA ASP A 231 50.51 -13.46 -24.83
C ASP A 231 49.41 -12.41 -24.52
N ILE A 232 49.81 -11.24 -23.99
CA ILE A 232 48.88 -10.12 -23.77
C ILE A 232 48.28 -9.66 -25.09
N LYS A 233 49.09 -9.47 -26.13
CA LYS A 233 48.65 -9.00 -27.44
C LYS A 233 47.75 -10.02 -28.13
N GLU A 234 48.10 -11.30 -28.06
CA GLU A 234 47.30 -12.39 -28.62
C GLU A 234 45.92 -12.47 -27.93
N THR A 235 45.90 -12.49 -26.60
CA THR A 235 44.65 -12.54 -25.82
C THR A 235 43.79 -11.29 -26.05
N PHE A 236 44.39 -10.11 -26.15
CA PHE A 236 43.67 -8.89 -26.45
C PHE A 236 42.97 -8.97 -27.81
N ALA A 237 43.68 -9.44 -28.85
CA ALA A 237 43.10 -9.62 -30.19
C ALA A 237 41.93 -10.62 -30.18
N GLU A 238 42.05 -11.71 -29.41
CA GLU A 238 41.00 -12.72 -29.25
C GLU A 238 39.73 -12.14 -28.62
N PHE A 239 39.86 -11.32 -27.58
CA PHE A 239 38.72 -10.81 -26.80
C PHE A 239 38.14 -9.49 -27.32
N LYS A 240 38.89 -8.71 -28.10
CA LYS A 240 38.47 -7.38 -28.60
C LYS A 240 37.17 -7.45 -29.39
N SER A 241 37.00 -8.49 -30.21
CA SER A 241 35.85 -8.68 -31.10
C SER A 241 34.65 -9.38 -30.44
N LYS A 242 34.84 -9.97 -29.25
CA LYS A 242 33.75 -10.65 -28.52
C LYS A 242 32.73 -9.63 -28.00
N PRO A 243 31.44 -9.99 -27.85
CA PRO A 243 30.47 -9.13 -27.21
C PRO A 243 30.81 -8.91 -25.73
N ASP A 244 30.30 -7.82 -25.16
CA ASP A 244 30.39 -7.58 -23.72
C ASP A 244 29.59 -8.62 -22.94
N SER A 245 30.00 -8.92 -21.72
CA SER A 245 29.21 -9.77 -20.84
C SER A 245 27.84 -9.14 -20.61
N SER A 246 26.78 -9.96 -20.66
CA SER A 246 25.43 -9.53 -20.29
C SER A 246 25.34 -8.95 -18.87
N THR A 247 26.23 -9.37 -17.97
CA THR A 247 26.28 -8.91 -16.58
C THR A 247 27.11 -7.64 -16.36
N PHE A 248 27.82 -7.13 -17.38
CA PHE A 248 28.76 -6.02 -17.19
C PHE A 248 28.06 -4.73 -16.80
N GLN A 249 27.04 -4.31 -17.54
CA GLN A 249 26.32 -3.06 -17.23
C GLN A 249 25.61 -3.12 -15.87
N GLU A 250 24.93 -4.23 -15.56
CA GLU A 250 24.31 -4.42 -14.25
C GLU A 250 25.32 -4.35 -13.09
N SER A 251 26.53 -4.87 -13.32
CA SER A 251 27.64 -4.84 -12.36
C SER A 251 28.14 -3.42 -12.11
N ILE A 252 28.27 -2.62 -13.17
CA ILE A 252 28.58 -1.18 -13.08
C ILE A 252 27.49 -0.45 -12.28
N GLU A 253 26.22 -0.69 -12.58
CA GLU A 253 25.11 -0.04 -11.88
C GLU A 253 25.03 -0.44 -10.40
N ARG A 254 25.28 -1.71 -10.05
CA ARG A 254 25.40 -2.14 -8.64
C ARG A 254 26.54 -1.42 -7.91
N ALA A 255 27.70 -1.27 -8.55
CA ALA A 255 28.81 -0.52 -7.96
C ALA A 255 28.53 0.97 -7.81
N LYS A 256 27.83 1.59 -8.76
CA LYS A 256 27.41 3.00 -8.65
C LYS A 256 26.38 3.21 -7.54
N LEU A 257 25.42 2.29 -7.42
CA LEU A 257 24.42 2.31 -6.35
C LEU A 257 25.07 2.19 -4.97
N GLY A 258 26.16 1.43 -4.89
CA GLY A 258 26.92 1.27 -3.65
C GLY A 258 26.17 0.43 -2.62
N GLU A 259 26.50 0.67 -1.36
CA GLU A 259 25.82 0.04 -0.22
C GLU A 259 24.38 0.56 -0.11
N HIS A 260 23.43 -0.37 -0.09
CA HIS A 260 22.01 -0.05 0.00
C HIS A 260 21.24 -1.13 0.75
N TYR A 261 20.00 -0.80 1.09
CA TYR A 261 19.06 -1.65 1.80
C TYR A 261 17.84 -1.88 0.92
N LYS A 262 17.38 -3.13 0.86
CA LYS A 262 16.08 -3.49 0.28
C LYS A 262 15.13 -3.90 1.40
N VAL A 263 13.96 -3.28 1.43
CA VAL A 263 12.88 -3.67 2.34
C VAL A 263 12.07 -4.75 1.66
N LEU A 264 12.14 -5.96 2.23
CA LEU A 264 11.41 -7.13 1.78
C LEU A 264 10.15 -7.32 2.63
N VAL A 265 9.02 -7.56 1.96
CA VAL A 265 7.73 -7.88 2.57
C VAL A 265 7.17 -9.10 1.85
N ASP A 266 6.96 -10.19 2.59
CA ASP A 266 6.58 -11.50 2.06
C ASP A 266 7.50 -11.95 0.90
N GLY A 267 8.81 -11.83 1.12
CA GLY A 267 9.85 -12.15 0.14
C GLY A 267 9.96 -11.21 -1.08
N LYS A 268 9.15 -10.15 -1.19
CA LYS A 268 9.16 -9.21 -2.33
C LYS A 268 9.81 -7.89 -1.95
N SER A 269 10.69 -7.36 -2.80
CA SER A 269 11.23 -6.00 -2.65
C SER A 269 10.11 -4.97 -2.82
N ARG A 270 9.93 -4.12 -1.81
CA ARG A 270 8.91 -3.06 -1.78
C ARG A 270 9.49 -1.66 -1.78
N PHE A 271 10.75 -1.51 -1.35
CA PHE A 271 11.42 -0.22 -1.24
C PHE A 271 12.93 -0.45 -1.20
N GLU A 272 13.70 0.47 -1.78
CA GLU A 272 15.17 0.43 -1.77
C GLU A 272 15.70 1.81 -1.39
N THR A 273 16.73 1.85 -0.55
CA THR A 273 17.34 3.10 -0.08
C THR A 273 18.78 2.87 0.34
N THR A 274 19.62 3.91 0.32
CA THR A 274 20.98 3.87 0.90
C THR A 274 21.00 4.14 2.41
N SER A 275 19.91 4.65 3.00
CA SER A 275 19.81 4.90 4.45
C SER A 275 19.23 3.69 5.19
N LYS A 276 20.00 3.19 6.16
CA LYS A 276 19.55 2.13 7.07
C LYS A 276 18.34 2.57 7.89
N GLU A 277 18.38 3.79 8.41
CA GLU A 277 17.33 4.38 9.26
C GLU A 277 16.01 4.48 8.49
N LEU A 278 16.06 4.90 7.22
CA LEU A 278 14.86 4.96 6.38
C LEU A 278 14.33 3.56 6.06
N ALA A 279 15.20 2.57 5.83
CA ALA A 279 14.78 1.18 5.65
C ALA A 279 14.09 0.64 6.91
N GLU A 280 14.59 0.97 8.11
CA GLU A 280 13.98 0.61 9.39
C GLU A 280 12.60 1.25 9.59
N VAL A 281 12.42 2.52 9.18
CA VAL A 281 11.12 3.20 9.17
C VAL A 281 10.10 2.45 8.32
N TYR A 282 10.49 2.04 7.11
CA TYR A 282 9.64 1.25 6.22
C TYR A 282 9.31 -0.12 6.83
N VAL A 283 10.30 -0.81 7.40
CA VAL A 283 10.08 -2.09 8.12
C VAL A 283 9.05 -1.91 9.24
N GLN A 284 9.19 -0.86 10.06
CA GLN A 284 8.24 -0.59 11.14
C GLN A 284 6.83 -0.31 10.62
N ALA A 285 6.71 0.48 9.55
CA ALA A 285 5.42 0.81 8.92
C ALA A 285 4.72 -0.42 8.33
N TYR A 286 5.46 -1.30 7.64
CA TYR A 286 4.90 -2.54 7.11
C TYR A 286 4.47 -3.50 8.22
N ARG A 287 5.29 -3.67 9.27
CA ARG A 287 4.95 -4.52 10.42
C ARG A 287 3.67 -4.09 11.11
N SER A 288 3.43 -2.79 11.24
CA SER A 288 2.20 -2.28 11.87
C SER A 288 0.93 -2.59 11.08
N CYS A 289 1.04 -3.02 9.82
CA CYS A 289 -0.12 -3.36 8.98
C CYS A 289 -0.55 -4.83 9.08
N PHE A 290 0.18 -5.69 9.78
CA PHE A 290 -0.19 -7.11 9.95
C PHE A 290 -1.24 -7.30 11.07
N HIS A 291 -1.18 -6.47 12.11
CA HIS A 291 -2.25 -6.34 13.10
C HIS A 291 -3.11 -5.13 12.77
N LYS A 292 -4.37 -5.35 12.44
CA LYS A 292 -5.30 -4.30 12.02
C LYS A 292 -6.42 -4.17 13.04
N THR A 293 -6.64 -2.94 13.52
CA THR A 293 -7.81 -2.58 14.32
C THR A 293 -8.79 -1.83 13.44
N ALA A 294 -10.08 -2.17 13.49
CA ALA A 294 -11.09 -1.53 12.66
C ALA A 294 -12.41 -1.33 13.41
N ASP A 295 -13.06 -0.20 13.15
CA ASP A 295 -14.49 -0.02 13.44
C ASP A 295 -15.29 -0.67 12.32
N ILE A 296 -16.19 -1.57 12.70
CA ILE A 296 -17.02 -2.35 11.78
C ILE A 296 -18.38 -1.69 11.65
N LEU A 297 -18.81 -1.43 10.41
CA LEU A 297 -20.07 -0.80 10.05
C LEU A 297 -21.04 -1.86 9.52
N MET A 298 -21.74 -2.54 10.44
CA MET A 298 -22.82 -3.49 10.14
C MET A 298 -24.10 -3.05 10.84
N ASN A 299 -25.22 -3.15 10.13
CA ASN A 299 -26.53 -2.74 10.59
C ASN A 299 -27.41 -3.93 10.95
N ASN A 300 -27.33 -5.03 10.18
CA ASN A 300 -28.17 -6.21 10.34
C ASN A 300 -27.35 -7.49 10.08
N PRO A 301 -26.45 -7.87 10.99
CA PRO A 301 -25.70 -9.10 10.84
C PRO A 301 -26.59 -10.33 11.11
N LEU A 302 -26.36 -11.40 10.36
CA LEU A 302 -26.93 -12.72 10.64
C LEU A 302 -26.17 -13.37 11.81
N GLU A 303 -26.87 -13.82 12.83
CA GLU A 303 -26.26 -14.57 13.93
C GLU A 303 -26.19 -16.06 13.57
N LEU A 304 -24.99 -16.64 13.58
CA LEU A 304 -24.75 -18.05 13.33
C LEU A 304 -23.87 -18.66 14.44
N ASP A 305 -23.95 -19.97 14.56
CA ASP A 305 -22.94 -20.76 15.28
C ASP A 305 -21.55 -20.61 14.63
N ASP A 306 -20.50 -20.76 15.41
CA ASP A 306 -19.14 -20.87 14.86
C ASP A 306 -19.02 -22.17 14.05
N LEU A 307 -18.85 -22.01 12.73
CA LEU A 307 -18.78 -23.09 11.75
C LEU A 307 -17.35 -23.60 11.51
N GLY A 308 -16.35 -23.04 12.21
CA GLY A 308 -14.94 -23.44 12.05
C GLY A 308 -14.33 -22.98 10.74
N LEU A 309 -14.32 -23.82 9.70
CA LEU A 309 -13.70 -23.51 8.41
C LEU A 309 -14.58 -22.64 7.49
N TRP A 310 -15.82 -22.33 7.89
CA TRP A 310 -16.74 -21.47 7.15
C TRP A 310 -16.89 -21.87 5.67
N SER A 311 -16.99 -23.17 5.39
CA SER A 311 -17.17 -23.65 4.02
C SER A 311 -18.53 -23.20 3.47
N SER A 312 -18.62 -22.99 2.15
CA SER A 312 -19.88 -22.57 1.52
C SER A 312 -21.03 -23.56 1.80
N GLN A 313 -20.73 -24.86 1.94
CA GLN A 313 -21.73 -25.87 2.24
C GLN A 313 -22.22 -25.79 3.70
N ASP A 314 -21.32 -25.55 4.66
CA ASP A 314 -21.70 -25.44 6.08
C ASP A 314 -22.52 -24.19 6.33
N ILE A 315 -22.15 -23.07 5.68
CA ILE A 315 -22.93 -21.84 5.72
C ILE A 315 -24.31 -22.07 5.10
N LEU A 316 -24.38 -22.71 3.91
CA LEU A 316 -25.66 -23.02 3.28
C LEU A 316 -26.56 -23.87 4.18
N LYS A 317 -26.02 -24.88 4.88
CA LYS A 317 -26.79 -25.67 5.84
C LYS A 317 -27.27 -24.81 7.02
N ALA A 318 -26.41 -23.94 7.54
CA ALA A 318 -26.72 -23.11 8.69
C ALA A 318 -27.84 -22.09 8.42
N ILE A 319 -27.96 -21.59 7.18
CA ILE A 319 -29.04 -20.67 6.81
C ILE A 319 -30.36 -21.37 6.42
N ASN A 320 -30.38 -22.71 6.43
CA ASN A 320 -31.56 -23.56 6.19
C ASN A 320 -32.45 -23.10 5.02
N PRO A 321 -31.92 -23.07 3.77
CA PRO A 321 -32.63 -22.55 2.61
C PRO A 321 -33.65 -23.57 2.07
N ASP A 322 -34.47 -23.13 1.11
CA ASP A 322 -35.39 -24.02 0.41
C ASP A 322 -34.70 -25.01 -0.55
N ASN A 323 -35.44 -26.03 -0.98
CA ASN A 323 -34.92 -27.07 -1.86
C ASN A 323 -34.47 -26.54 -3.24
N GLU A 324 -35.09 -25.47 -3.74
CA GLU A 324 -34.72 -24.86 -5.01
C GLU A 324 -33.33 -24.21 -4.93
N THR A 325 -33.07 -23.51 -3.83
CA THR A 325 -31.78 -22.89 -3.51
C THR A 325 -30.69 -23.95 -3.32
N ILE A 326 -31.00 -25.07 -2.63
CA ILE A 326 -30.07 -26.20 -2.50
C ILE A 326 -29.72 -26.77 -3.88
N LYS A 327 -30.72 -26.97 -4.75
CA LYS A 327 -30.49 -27.44 -6.11
C LYS A 327 -29.62 -26.46 -6.91
N ALA A 328 -29.95 -25.17 -6.87
CA ALA A 328 -29.19 -24.12 -7.55
C ALA A 328 -27.74 -24.03 -7.06
N TYR A 329 -27.47 -24.27 -5.78
CA TYR A 329 -26.11 -24.33 -5.22
C TYR A 329 -25.28 -25.45 -5.88
N TRP A 330 -25.83 -26.65 -6.00
CA TRP A 330 -25.11 -27.79 -6.58
C TRP A 330 -24.88 -27.65 -8.09
N GLU A 331 -25.72 -26.88 -8.79
CA GLU A 331 -25.53 -26.51 -10.19
C GLU A 331 -24.40 -25.48 -10.40
N LYS A 332 -23.95 -24.77 -9.36
CA LYS A 332 -22.82 -23.84 -9.48
C LYS A 332 -21.49 -24.60 -9.52
N PRO A 333 -20.54 -24.13 -10.37
CA PRO A 333 -19.13 -24.50 -10.24
C PRO A 333 -18.60 -24.24 -8.83
N GLU A 334 -17.69 -25.08 -8.37
CA GLU A 334 -17.19 -25.04 -6.99
C GLU A 334 -16.62 -23.66 -6.59
N ASP A 335 -15.86 -23.03 -7.49
CA ASP A 335 -15.29 -21.68 -7.31
C ASP A 335 -16.34 -20.56 -7.23
N LYS A 336 -17.59 -20.84 -7.59
CA LYS A 336 -18.72 -19.88 -7.54
C LYS A 336 -19.67 -20.11 -6.37
N ARG A 337 -19.53 -21.22 -5.65
CA ARG A 337 -20.45 -21.59 -4.56
C ARG A 337 -20.39 -20.61 -3.39
N MET A 338 -19.21 -20.12 -3.03
CA MET A 338 -19.08 -19.13 -1.95
C MET A 338 -19.81 -17.84 -2.28
N ALA A 339 -19.54 -17.27 -3.46
CA ALA A 339 -20.20 -16.04 -3.91
C ALA A 339 -21.73 -16.20 -4.01
N PHE A 340 -22.22 -17.38 -4.40
CA PHE A 340 -23.64 -17.69 -4.42
C PHE A 340 -24.27 -17.66 -3.01
N VAL A 341 -23.60 -18.27 -2.02
CA VAL A 341 -24.07 -18.26 -0.63
C VAL A 341 -24.06 -16.85 -0.05
N THR A 342 -22.98 -16.08 -0.25
CA THR A 342 -22.92 -14.66 0.15
C THR A 342 -24.06 -13.86 -0.47
N HIS A 343 -24.38 -14.12 -1.75
CA HIS A 343 -25.50 -13.45 -2.44
C HIS A 343 -26.86 -13.78 -1.83
N ILE A 344 -27.11 -15.04 -1.45
CA ILE A 344 -28.35 -15.42 -0.76
C ILE A 344 -28.48 -14.68 0.56
N ILE A 345 -27.42 -14.69 1.39
CA ILE A 345 -27.46 -14.03 2.71
C ILE A 345 -27.70 -12.52 2.57
N LYS A 346 -27.05 -11.86 1.60
CA LYS A 346 -27.33 -10.45 1.27
C LYS A 346 -28.76 -10.26 0.77
N GLY A 347 -29.28 -11.17 -0.05
CA GLY A 347 -30.66 -11.15 -0.55
C GLY A 347 -31.72 -11.33 0.55
N MET A 348 -31.37 -12.00 1.65
CA MET A 348 -32.19 -12.08 2.87
C MET A 348 -32.17 -10.79 3.70
N GLY A 349 -31.37 -9.79 3.31
CA GLY A 349 -31.26 -8.49 3.97
C GLY A 349 -30.19 -8.40 5.05
N TYR A 350 -29.29 -9.38 5.13
CA TYR A 350 -28.15 -9.34 6.06
C TYR A 350 -26.92 -8.71 5.44
N ASP A 351 -26.17 -7.93 6.22
CA ASP A 351 -24.97 -7.23 5.78
C ASP A 351 -23.67 -7.77 6.39
N GLY A 352 -23.75 -8.82 7.20
CA GLY A 352 -22.59 -9.53 7.73
C GLY A 352 -23.01 -10.75 8.54
N ILE A 353 -22.06 -11.38 9.22
CA ILE A 353 -22.31 -12.48 10.14
C ILE A 353 -21.68 -12.14 11.49
N THR A 354 -22.36 -12.49 12.58
CA THR A 354 -21.80 -12.51 13.93
C THR A 354 -21.89 -13.91 14.50
N TYR A 355 -20.88 -14.31 15.27
CA TYR A 355 -20.83 -15.63 15.88
C TYR A 355 -20.08 -15.61 17.21
N LYS A 356 -20.39 -16.58 18.07
CA LYS A 356 -19.66 -16.82 19.32
C LYS A 356 -18.47 -17.72 19.06
N ASN A 357 -17.28 -17.17 19.22
CA ASN A 357 -16.02 -17.86 18.97
C ASN A 357 -15.91 -19.10 19.87
N LYS A 358 -15.52 -20.25 19.29
CA LYS A 358 -15.33 -21.52 20.02
C LYS A 358 -13.87 -21.98 20.10
N VAL A 359 -12.92 -21.25 19.50
CA VAL A 359 -11.54 -21.72 19.30
C VAL A 359 -10.50 -20.73 19.82
N GLU A 360 -10.46 -19.50 19.29
CA GLU A 360 -9.35 -18.56 19.54
C GLU A 360 -9.57 -17.69 20.77
N ASP A 361 -10.83 -17.37 21.08
CA ASP A 361 -11.23 -16.65 22.29
C ASP A 361 -12.65 -17.05 22.70
N GLU A 362 -12.76 -18.24 23.30
CA GLU A 362 -14.03 -18.91 23.59
C GLU A 362 -15.06 -17.98 24.27
N GLY A 363 -16.28 -17.95 23.72
CA GLY A 363 -17.41 -17.15 24.21
C GLY A 363 -17.41 -15.68 23.76
N SER A 364 -16.31 -15.19 23.18
CA SER A 364 -16.25 -13.84 22.63
C SER A 364 -17.06 -13.69 21.34
N VAL A 365 -17.45 -12.45 21.00
CA VAL A 365 -18.13 -12.15 19.73
C VAL A 365 -17.08 -11.93 18.64
N SER A 366 -17.23 -12.62 17.53
CA SER A 366 -16.51 -12.39 16.28
C SER A 366 -17.50 -12.04 15.18
N CYS A 367 -17.00 -11.46 14.09
CA CYS A 367 -17.83 -11.12 12.94
C CYS A 367 -17.12 -11.36 11.60
N ILE A 368 -17.95 -11.46 10.56
CA ILE A 368 -17.54 -11.59 9.17
C ILE A 368 -18.22 -10.45 8.41
N VAL A 369 -17.41 -9.59 7.79
CA VAL A 369 -17.91 -8.50 6.95
C VAL A 369 -17.85 -8.90 5.49
N PHE A 370 -18.90 -8.58 4.73
CA PHE A 370 -18.99 -8.98 3.33
C PHE A 370 -18.36 -7.97 2.38
N ASP A 371 -18.37 -6.69 2.75
CA ASP A 371 -17.92 -5.61 1.88
C ASP A 371 -16.84 -4.76 2.55
N LYS A 372 -15.80 -4.41 1.80
CA LYS A 372 -14.68 -3.57 2.27
C LYS A 372 -15.12 -2.22 2.84
N VAL A 373 -16.22 -1.67 2.32
CA VAL A 373 -16.81 -0.39 2.78
C VAL A 373 -17.37 -0.45 4.21
N GLN A 374 -17.49 -1.64 4.78
CA GLN A 374 -17.89 -1.86 6.17
C GLN A 374 -16.71 -1.76 7.14
N VAL A 375 -15.48 -1.72 6.64
CA VAL A 375 -14.26 -1.72 7.45
C VAL A 375 -13.68 -0.31 7.49
N HIS A 376 -13.65 0.29 8.68
CA HIS A 376 -12.92 1.53 8.93
C HIS A 376 -11.65 1.20 9.72
N GLN A 377 -10.54 0.97 9.02
CA GLN A 377 -9.27 0.56 9.64
C GLN A 377 -8.54 1.75 10.27
N TYR A 378 -8.16 1.64 11.54
CA TYR A 378 -7.40 2.66 12.24
C TYR A 378 -5.90 2.54 12.06
N HIS A 379 -5.28 3.71 11.87
CA HIS A 379 -3.84 3.88 11.95
C HIS A 379 -3.51 5.03 12.91
N GLU A 380 -2.93 4.72 14.07
CA GLU A 380 -2.65 5.70 15.12
C GLU A 380 -1.61 6.75 14.69
N ARG A 381 -0.47 6.29 14.12
CA ARG A 381 0.61 7.19 13.68
C ARG A 381 1.52 6.50 12.67
N LEU A 382 2.04 7.28 11.72
CA LEU A 382 3.21 6.85 10.94
C LEU A 382 4.47 6.84 11.82
N PRO A 383 5.47 5.98 11.53
CA PRO A 383 6.74 6.03 12.23
C PRO A 383 7.41 7.40 12.08
N GLU A 384 8.30 7.71 13.02
CA GLU A 384 9.10 8.93 12.95
C GLU A 384 10.18 8.75 11.90
N PHE A 385 10.27 9.71 10.98
CA PHE A 385 11.31 9.71 9.96
C PHE A 385 12.59 10.30 10.57
N PRO A 386 13.78 9.83 10.13
CA PRO A 386 15.02 10.50 10.49
C PRO A 386 14.93 11.97 10.05
N SER A 387 15.54 12.87 10.83
CA SER A 387 15.64 14.28 10.43
C SER A 387 16.44 14.37 9.14
N ILE A 388 15.76 14.61 8.03
CA ILE A 388 16.42 14.89 6.77
C ILE A 388 16.71 16.39 6.78
N ASP A 389 17.99 16.78 6.81
CA ASP A 389 18.40 18.14 6.46
C ASP A 389 18.15 18.32 4.96
N CYS A 390 16.91 18.60 4.58
CA CYS A 390 16.54 18.85 3.19
C CYS A 390 16.02 20.27 2.99
N ASP A 391 16.83 21.05 2.27
CA ASP A 391 16.46 22.30 1.59
C ASP A 391 15.39 22.01 0.51
N HIS A 392 14.14 21.81 0.91
CA HIS A 392 13.04 21.69 -0.04
C HIS A 392 12.35 23.03 -0.28
N ALA A 393 12.96 23.82 -1.17
CA ALA A 393 12.25 24.77 -2.01
C ALA A 393 11.59 24.01 -3.17
N HIS A 394 10.33 24.37 -3.48
CA HIS A 394 9.49 23.85 -4.57
C HIS A 394 8.60 22.64 -4.25
N CYS A 395 7.56 22.90 -3.46
CA CYS A 395 6.25 22.27 -3.65
C CYS A 395 5.18 23.36 -3.72
N ASP A 396 4.37 23.30 -4.78
CA ASP A 396 3.33 24.28 -5.09
C ASP A 396 2.23 24.21 -4.01
N ASN A 397 1.93 25.37 -3.44
CA ASN A 397 1.22 25.51 -2.17
C ASN A 397 -0.29 25.69 -2.37
N SER A 398 -0.92 24.73 -3.04
CA SER A 398 -2.38 24.67 -3.09
C SER A 398 -2.90 24.07 -1.78
N MET A 399 -3.61 24.89 -0.98
CA MET A 399 -4.07 24.62 0.39
C MET A 399 -3.01 24.70 1.51
N LYS A 400 -2.23 25.79 1.56
CA LYS A 400 -1.62 26.24 2.83
C LYS A 400 -2.71 26.64 3.85
N LEU A 401 -2.77 25.93 4.97
CA LEU A 401 -3.43 26.37 6.21
C LEU A 401 -2.49 27.37 6.91
N LYS A 402 -2.91 28.63 7.05
CA LYS A 402 -2.29 29.53 8.04
C LYS A 402 -2.83 29.12 9.41
N ARG A 403 -1.91 28.91 10.37
CA ARG A 403 -2.22 28.82 11.80
C ARG A 403 -3.02 30.03 12.27
#